data_AF-L9W5B2-F1
#
_entry.id   AF-L9W5B2-F1
#
_cell.length_a   1.000
_cell.length_b   1.000
_cell.length_c   1.000
_cell.angle_alpha   90.00
_cell.angle_beta   90.00
_cell.angle_gamma   90.00
#
_symmetry.space_group_name_H-M   'P 1'
#
loop_
_entity.id
_entity.type
_entity.pdbx_description
1 polymer ?
#
loop_
_entity_poly.entity_id
_entity_poly.type
_entity_poly.pdbx_seq_one_letter_code
_entity_poly.pdbx_strand_id
1 'polypeptide(L)'
;MYGVVTRNAEEVRWPEFERGFYEVKDVTGRSAEPIEDGVNMVSCFGDNAAADADPSLVAVDDFGRPATRDRTYFDWAYICPSRQDYREGLLEIIDDCVEANEDVRLDDIGFPRPEYCRCGVCEESFKASEYDDRFEWRASVITEFVEEAVDRIPGRVYMTLYPDPYPGHLYKRAGIDLEAVAEHIDEFVVPLYDMAYETTYWLETIAKGFESALETPFNIELYAVNIDIDKLIHATEVAEAYGNDVFFGYEASNARAALRRRRADEQDGVTHGEPGTDN
;
A
#
# COMPACT_ATOMS: atom_id res chain seq x y z
N MET A 1 -15.64 -6.14 2.39
CA MET A 1 -15.04 -7.04 3.41
C MET A 1 -14.05 -6.25 4.27
N TYR A 2 -13.71 -6.73 5.47
CA TYR A 2 -12.67 -6.10 6.31
C TYR A 2 -11.39 -6.91 6.37
N GLY A 3 -10.26 -6.21 6.28
CA GLY A 3 -8.95 -6.80 6.47
C GLY A 3 -8.07 -6.05 7.47
N VAL A 4 -6.90 -6.62 7.74
CA VAL A 4 -5.90 -6.05 8.65
C VAL A 4 -4.52 -6.08 8.00
N VAL A 5 -3.71 -5.04 8.23
CA VAL A 5 -2.30 -5.00 7.86
C VAL A 5 -1.49 -4.95 9.13
N THR A 6 -0.62 -5.95 9.33
CA THR A 6 0.04 -6.16 10.62
C THR A 6 1.40 -6.82 10.51
N ARG A 7 2.20 -6.65 11.56
CA ARG A 7 3.49 -7.33 11.80
C ARG A 7 3.36 -8.52 12.74
N ASN A 8 2.14 -8.82 13.18
CA ASN A 8 1.83 -9.87 14.12
C ASN A 8 1.05 -10.99 13.41
N ALA A 9 1.70 -12.14 13.21
CA ALA A 9 1.11 -13.28 12.51
C ALA A 9 -0.15 -13.85 13.20
N GLU A 10 -0.33 -13.63 14.50
CA GLU A 10 -1.55 -14.07 15.19
C GLU A 10 -2.78 -13.23 14.79
N GLU A 11 -2.59 -11.95 14.49
CA GLU A 11 -3.66 -11.01 14.15
C GLU A 11 -4.27 -11.28 12.77
N VAL A 12 -3.48 -11.82 11.85
CA VAL A 12 -3.91 -12.24 10.51
C VAL A 12 -5.07 -13.25 10.56
N ARG A 13 -5.11 -14.09 11.61
CA ARG A 13 -6.11 -15.16 11.79
C ARG A 13 -7.31 -14.73 12.64
N TRP A 14 -7.42 -13.47 13.02
CA TRP A 14 -8.53 -13.02 13.85
C TRP A 14 -9.84 -13.07 13.08
N PRO A 15 -10.92 -13.60 13.68
CA PRO A 15 -12.18 -13.88 12.97
C PRO A 15 -12.95 -12.62 12.55
N GLU A 16 -12.55 -11.44 13.02
CA GLU A 16 -13.14 -10.18 12.60
C GLU A 16 -12.65 -9.71 11.23
N PHE A 17 -11.50 -10.23 10.77
CA PHE A 17 -10.92 -9.89 9.47
C PHE A 17 -11.01 -11.09 8.54
N GLU A 18 -11.48 -10.86 7.32
CA GLU A 18 -11.57 -11.90 6.30
C GLU A 18 -10.29 -11.94 5.43
N ARG A 19 -9.47 -10.88 5.51
CA ARG A 19 -8.17 -10.79 4.84
C ARG A 19 -7.10 -10.22 5.78
N GLY A 20 -6.01 -10.94 5.98
CA GLY A 20 -4.85 -10.43 6.69
C GLY A 20 -3.66 -10.25 5.76
N PHE A 21 -3.05 -9.06 5.80
CA PHE A 21 -1.78 -8.76 5.16
C PHE A 21 -0.69 -8.75 6.21
N TYR A 22 0.37 -9.51 5.97
CA TYR A 22 1.51 -9.65 6.86
C TYR A 22 2.74 -8.94 6.29
N GLU A 23 3.27 -7.95 7.00
CA GLU A 23 4.49 -7.24 6.59
C GLU A 23 5.72 -8.16 6.73
N VAL A 24 6.10 -8.84 5.64
CA VAL A 24 7.33 -9.62 5.52
C VAL A 24 8.52 -8.70 5.41
N LYS A 25 8.40 -7.64 4.60
CA LYS A 25 9.40 -6.57 4.51
C LYS A 25 8.70 -5.22 4.65
N ASP A 26 9.15 -4.41 5.60
CA ASP A 26 8.64 -3.05 5.79
C ASP A 26 9.66 -1.97 5.35
N VAL A 27 9.23 -0.72 5.29
CA VAL A 27 10.08 0.44 4.95
C VAL A 27 11.24 0.70 5.91
N THR A 28 11.21 0.11 7.12
CA THR A 28 12.33 0.22 8.06
C THR A 28 13.49 -0.68 7.67
N GLY A 29 13.28 -1.60 6.72
CA GLY A 29 14.22 -2.63 6.32
C GLY A 29 14.18 -3.84 7.25
N ARG A 30 13.15 -3.95 8.11
CA ARG A 30 12.91 -5.17 8.87
C ARG A 30 12.41 -6.23 7.89
N SER A 31 13.00 -7.41 7.97
CA SER A 31 12.52 -8.62 7.32
C SER A 31 12.01 -9.62 8.37
N ALA A 32 10.90 -10.29 8.07
CA ALA A 32 10.32 -11.39 8.82
C ALA A 32 10.16 -12.61 7.89
N GLU A 33 9.95 -13.78 8.46
CA GLU A 33 9.68 -14.99 7.68
C GLU A 33 8.24 -14.93 7.13
N PRO A 34 8.01 -15.21 5.83
CA PRO A 34 6.66 -15.30 5.27
C PRO A 34 5.77 -16.30 6.01
N ILE A 35 4.46 -16.09 5.93
CA ILE A 35 3.47 -16.95 6.58
C ILE A 35 2.48 -17.53 5.57
N GLU A 36 1.96 -18.72 5.86
CA GLU A 36 0.98 -19.41 5.00
C GLU A 36 -0.44 -18.85 5.17
N ASP A 37 -0.76 -18.33 6.36
CA ASP A 37 -2.13 -17.99 6.77
C ASP A 37 -2.60 -16.57 6.35
N GLY A 38 -1.84 -15.86 5.52
CA GLY A 38 -2.17 -14.50 5.08
C GLY A 38 -1.43 -14.05 3.83
N VAL A 39 -1.85 -12.92 3.27
CA VAL A 39 -1.20 -12.30 2.10
C VAL A 39 0.11 -11.66 2.57
N ASN A 40 1.24 -12.16 2.06
CA ASN A 40 2.54 -11.61 2.43
C ASN A 40 2.79 -10.29 1.70
N MET A 41 3.29 -9.29 2.42
CA MET A 41 3.46 -7.91 1.95
C MET A 41 4.93 -7.50 1.96
N VAL A 42 5.38 -6.91 0.85
CA VAL A 42 6.78 -6.54 0.62
C VAL A 42 6.87 -5.06 0.22
N SER A 43 7.41 -4.21 1.11
CA SER A 43 7.84 -2.84 0.76
C SER A 43 9.06 -2.92 -0.16
N CYS A 44 8.87 -2.64 -1.44
CA CYS A 44 9.89 -2.83 -2.47
C CYS A 44 11.01 -1.78 -2.37
N PHE A 45 10.72 -0.52 -2.69
CA PHE A 45 11.75 0.52 -2.81
C PHE A 45 11.85 1.43 -1.58
N GLY A 46 11.01 1.26 -0.57
CA GLY A 46 11.21 1.82 0.76
C GLY A 46 12.10 0.91 1.61
N ASP A 47 13.27 1.40 2.04
CA ASP A 47 14.17 0.62 2.90
C ASP A 47 15.21 1.48 3.64
N ASN A 48 14.97 1.74 4.92
CA ASN A 48 15.91 2.48 5.77
C ASN A 48 17.18 1.68 6.08
N ALA A 49 17.09 0.37 6.29
CA ALA A 49 18.25 -0.44 6.68
C ALA A 49 19.23 -0.59 5.51
N ALA A 50 18.72 -0.81 4.30
CA ALA A 50 19.55 -0.85 3.09
C ALA A 50 20.18 0.52 2.81
N ALA A 51 19.44 1.61 3.00
CA ALA A 51 19.97 2.97 2.84
C ALA A 51 21.09 3.28 3.86
N ASP A 52 20.95 2.84 5.11
CA ASP A 52 21.96 3.01 6.16
C ASP A 52 23.19 2.14 5.91
N ALA A 53 23.00 0.92 5.39
CA ALA A 53 24.09 -0.02 5.10
C ALA A 53 24.89 0.37 3.85
N ASP A 54 24.20 0.77 2.78
CA ASP A 54 24.82 1.26 1.54
C ASP A 54 24.09 2.51 1.01
N PRO A 55 24.57 3.71 1.39
CA PRO A 55 24.01 4.97 0.91
C PRO A 55 24.07 5.15 -0.62
N SER A 56 24.87 4.35 -1.33
CA SER A 56 24.92 4.42 -2.79
C SER A 56 23.63 3.90 -3.43
N LEU A 57 22.87 3.04 -2.75
CA LEU A 57 21.59 2.53 -3.23
C LEU A 57 20.49 3.59 -3.28
N VAL A 58 20.61 4.62 -2.43
CA VAL A 58 19.58 5.65 -2.26
C VAL A 58 19.41 6.49 -3.52
N ALA A 59 18.16 6.75 -3.91
CA ALA A 59 17.83 7.65 -4.99
C ALA A 59 18.30 9.08 -4.68
N VAL A 60 18.90 9.77 -5.66
CA VAL A 60 19.33 11.17 -5.53
C VAL A 60 18.68 12.05 -6.58
N ASP A 61 18.51 13.34 -6.26
CA ASP A 61 18.08 14.37 -7.21
C ASP A 61 19.24 14.93 -8.05
N ASP A 62 18.93 15.88 -8.96
CA ASP A 62 19.91 16.50 -9.88
C ASP A 62 21.06 17.23 -9.17
N PHE A 63 20.94 17.49 -7.88
CA PHE A 63 21.98 18.10 -7.05
C PHE A 63 22.73 17.07 -6.19
N GLY A 64 22.45 15.78 -6.39
CA GLY A 64 23.04 14.68 -5.61
C GLY A 64 22.48 14.56 -4.20
N ARG A 65 21.32 15.16 -3.90
CA ARG A 65 20.72 15.09 -2.55
C ARG A 65 19.91 13.80 -2.42
N PRO A 66 20.13 12.99 -1.37
CA PRO A 66 19.50 11.67 -1.26
C PRO A 66 18.06 11.73 -0.75
N ALA A 67 17.21 10.82 -1.21
CA ALA A 67 15.81 10.66 -0.81
C ALA A 67 15.72 9.88 0.52
N THR A 68 16.20 10.46 1.62
CA THR A 68 16.12 9.86 2.95
C THR A 68 15.08 10.53 3.82
N ARG A 69 14.67 9.86 4.90
CA ARG A 69 13.75 10.37 5.92
C ARG A 69 14.21 11.65 6.64
N ASP A 70 15.49 12.01 6.53
CA ASP A 70 16.02 13.27 7.07
C ASP A 70 15.62 14.48 6.20
N ARG A 71 15.07 14.25 5.01
CA ARG A 71 14.57 15.30 4.12
C ARG A 71 13.07 15.49 4.28
N THR A 72 12.64 16.74 4.12
CA THR A 72 11.22 17.09 4.12
C THR A 72 10.46 16.28 3.07
N TYR A 73 9.29 15.78 3.49
CA TYR A 73 8.34 15.02 2.67
C TYR A 73 8.76 13.59 2.31
N PHE A 74 9.67 13.00 3.10
CA PHE A 74 10.05 11.60 3.06
C PHE A 74 9.85 10.99 4.45
N ASP A 75 9.00 9.96 4.53
CA ASP A 75 8.76 9.23 5.77
C ASP A 75 9.78 8.08 5.95
N TRP A 76 10.40 7.63 4.85
CA TRP A 76 11.46 6.62 4.79
C TRP A 76 12.46 6.93 3.67
N ALA A 77 13.55 6.15 3.62
CA ALA A 77 14.54 6.20 2.55
C ALA A 77 14.08 5.42 1.32
N TYR A 78 14.28 6.02 0.14
CA TYR A 78 13.96 5.40 -1.14
C TYR A 78 15.20 4.84 -1.82
N ILE A 79 15.20 3.53 -2.02
CA ILE A 79 16.17 2.84 -2.84
C ILE A 79 15.85 3.10 -4.32
N CYS A 80 16.89 3.35 -5.11
CA CYS A 80 16.75 3.65 -6.52
C CYS A 80 16.23 2.42 -7.30
N PRO A 81 15.08 2.51 -8.01
CA PRO A 81 14.55 1.39 -8.77
C PRO A 81 15.45 0.90 -9.90
N SER A 82 16.44 1.68 -10.33
CA SER A 82 17.42 1.26 -11.35
C SER A 82 18.57 0.40 -10.80
N ARG A 83 18.56 0.06 -9.51
CA ARG A 83 19.57 -0.81 -8.87
C ARG A 83 19.22 -2.27 -9.11
N GLN A 84 19.83 -2.88 -10.13
CA GLN A 84 19.52 -4.26 -10.55
C GLN A 84 19.73 -5.28 -9.43
N ASP A 85 20.89 -5.26 -8.76
CA ASP A 85 21.16 -6.19 -7.65
C ASP A 85 20.12 -6.09 -6.51
N TYR A 86 19.59 -4.89 -6.26
CA TYR A 86 18.54 -4.69 -5.26
C TYR A 86 17.17 -5.18 -5.77
N ARG A 87 16.85 -4.96 -7.05
CA ARG A 87 15.65 -5.54 -7.70
C ARG A 87 15.67 -7.07 -7.63
N GLU A 88 16.80 -7.69 -7.95
CA GLU A 88 16.96 -9.15 -7.88
C GLU A 88 16.68 -9.66 -6.47
N GLY A 89 17.23 -9.01 -5.44
CA GLY A 89 16.95 -9.37 -4.04
C GLY A 89 15.48 -9.18 -3.62
N LEU A 90 14.78 -8.18 -4.17
CA LEU A 90 13.32 -8.05 -3.93
C LEU A 90 12.54 -9.19 -4.56
N LEU A 91 12.92 -9.60 -5.77
CA LEU A 91 12.26 -10.69 -6.47
C LEU A 91 12.50 -12.04 -5.77
N GLU A 92 13.67 -12.26 -5.16
CA GLU A 92 13.92 -13.41 -4.29
C GLU A 92 13.00 -13.41 -3.05
N ILE A 93 12.80 -12.26 -2.40
CA ILE A 93 11.87 -12.14 -1.26
C ILE A 93 10.42 -12.43 -1.71
N ILE A 94 10.04 -12.03 -2.93
CA ILE A 94 8.73 -12.33 -3.50
C ILE A 94 8.59 -13.84 -3.73
N ASP A 95 9.62 -14.53 -4.24
CA ASP A 95 9.61 -15.98 -4.39
C ASP A 95 9.38 -16.68 -3.02
N ASP A 96 10.10 -16.27 -1.97
CA ASP A 96 9.92 -16.79 -0.61
C ASP A 96 8.48 -16.57 -0.11
N CYS A 97 7.87 -15.42 -0.43
CA CYS A 97 6.49 -15.13 -0.10
C CYS A 97 5.50 -16.06 -0.83
N VAL A 98 5.73 -16.28 -2.13
CA VAL A 98 4.94 -17.16 -2.99
C VAL A 98 5.02 -18.61 -2.53
N GLU A 99 6.19 -19.07 -2.06
CA GLU A 99 6.36 -20.41 -1.51
C GLU A 99 5.48 -20.65 -0.27
N ALA A 100 5.24 -19.62 0.54
CA ALA A 100 4.39 -19.69 1.73
C ALA A 100 2.90 -19.48 1.40
N ASN A 101 2.57 -18.51 0.54
CA ASN A 101 1.20 -18.19 0.13
C ASN A 101 1.15 -17.65 -1.31
N GLU A 102 0.19 -18.11 -2.10
CA GLU A 102 0.08 -17.73 -3.52
C GLU A 102 -0.27 -16.25 -3.76
N ASP A 103 -0.92 -15.59 -2.79
CA ASP A 103 -1.28 -14.17 -2.85
C ASP A 103 -0.15 -13.30 -2.28
N VAL A 104 0.21 -12.22 -2.97
CA VAL A 104 1.26 -11.28 -2.54
C VAL A 104 0.82 -9.83 -2.69
N ARG A 105 1.23 -8.98 -1.74
CA ARG A 105 1.07 -7.53 -1.81
C ARG A 105 2.41 -6.83 -2.03
N LEU A 106 2.52 -6.12 -3.14
CA LEU A 106 3.62 -5.22 -3.46
C LEU A 106 3.35 -3.83 -2.89
N ASP A 107 4.22 -3.38 -1.98
CA ASP A 107 4.13 -2.07 -1.34
C ASP A 107 5.32 -1.17 -1.71
N ASP A 108 5.17 0.14 -1.54
CA ASP A 108 6.23 1.13 -1.81
C ASP A 108 6.91 0.98 -3.19
N ILE A 109 6.09 0.69 -4.19
CA ILE A 109 6.52 0.63 -5.59
C ILE A 109 6.70 2.04 -6.13
N GLY A 110 7.81 2.26 -6.83
CA GLY A 110 8.03 3.48 -7.58
C GLY A 110 9.21 4.33 -7.13
N PHE A 111 9.44 5.36 -7.92
CA PHE A 111 10.40 6.41 -7.64
C PHE A 111 9.92 7.34 -6.50
N PRO A 112 10.83 8.00 -5.77
CA PRO A 112 10.45 8.85 -4.65
C PRO A 112 9.58 10.06 -5.03
N ARG A 113 10.08 10.90 -5.95
CA ARG A 113 9.46 12.18 -6.38
C ARG A 113 9.92 12.57 -7.79
N PRO A 114 9.26 13.54 -8.47
CA PRO A 114 9.60 13.91 -9.85
C PRO A 114 11.05 14.34 -10.07
N GLU A 115 11.67 14.97 -9.08
CA GLU A 115 13.03 15.53 -9.16
C GLU A 115 14.17 14.52 -8.92
N TYR A 116 13.85 13.26 -8.58
CA TYR A 116 14.82 12.24 -8.18
C TYR A 116 15.15 11.21 -9.28
N CYS A 117 16.08 10.32 -8.94
CA CYS A 117 16.69 9.31 -9.80
C CYS A 117 17.48 9.93 -10.94
N ARG A 118 18.45 10.72 -10.48
CA ARG A 118 19.48 11.43 -11.26
C ARG A 118 20.89 10.95 -10.91
N CYS A 119 21.00 9.76 -10.29
CA CYS A 119 22.29 9.14 -9.99
C CYS A 119 22.97 8.67 -11.29
N GLY A 120 24.27 8.38 -11.24
CA GLY A 120 25.03 7.90 -12.41
C GLY A 120 24.38 6.69 -13.10
N VAL A 121 23.84 5.74 -12.31
CA VAL A 121 23.14 4.55 -12.85
C VAL A 121 21.90 4.96 -13.64
N CYS A 122 21.05 5.84 -13.11
CA CYS A 122 19.87 6.32 -13.83
C CYS A 122 20.25 7.14 -15.07
N GLU A 123 21.29 7.98 -14.98
CA GLU A 123 21.75 8.78 -16.12
C GLU A 123 22.31 7.92 -17.25
N GLU A 124 23.05 6.86 -16.92
CA GLU A 124 23.56 5.90 -17.91
C GLU A 124 22.44 5.05 -18.49
N SER A 125 21.53 4.53 -17.64
CA SER A 125 20.39 3.71 -18.06
C SER A 125 19.45 4.48 -18.98
N PHE A 126 19.12 5.74 -18.64
CA PHE A 126 18.27 6.58 -19.47
C PHE A 126 18.93 6.87 -20.83
N LYS A 127 20.22 7.21 -20.86
CA LYS A 127 20.95 7.46 -22.12
C LYS A 127 21.07 6.21 -23.01
N ALA A 128 21.10 5.03 -22.40
CA ALA A 128 21.19 3.75 -23.11
C ALA A 128 19.80 3.23 -23.55
N SER A 129 18.72 3.77 -22.99
CA SER A 129 17.35 3.40 -23.32
C SER A 129 16.90 3.99 -24.66
N GLU A 130 15.75 3.52 -25.15
CA GLU A 130 15.11 4.05 -26.37
C GLU A 130 14.26 5.31 -26.13
N TYR A 131 14.09 5.70 -24.87
CA TYR A 131 13.21 6.80 -24.49
C TYR A 131 13.88 8.16 -24.60
N ASP A 132 13.18 9.12 -25.22
CA ASP A 132 13.57 10.53 -25.23
C ASP A 132 12.97 11.32 -24.05
N ASP A 133 11.90 10.81 -23.43
CA ASP A 133 11.26 11.38 -22.23
C ASP A 133 11.66 10.57 -20.98
N ARG A 134 12.14 11.27 -19.95
CA ARG A 134 12.54 10.65 -18.69
C ARG A 134 11.37 10.09 -17.90
N PHE A 135 10.18 10.69 -17.95
CA PHE A 135 9.03 10.16 -17.24
C PHE A 135 8.51 8.88 -17.91
N GLU A 136 8.63 8.77 -19.24
CA GLU A 136 8.34 7.55 -19.97
C GLU A 136 9.32 6.43 -19.62
N TRP A 137 10.62 6.73 -19.60
CA TRP A 137 11.62 5.79 -19.10
C TRP A 137 11.39 5.37 -17.64
N ARG A 138 11.02 6.32 -16.76
CA ARG A 138 10.71 5.99 -15.37
C ARG A 138 9.49 5.07 -15.29
N ALA A 139 8.47 5.32 -16.10
CA ALA A 139 7.32 4.46 -16.19
C ALA A 139 7.71 3.05 -16.63
N SER A 140 8.51 2.92 -17.68
CA SER A 140 8.98 1.61 -18.15
C SER A 140 9.72 0.84 -17.07
N VAL A 141 10.63 1.49 -16.33
CA VAL A 141 11.40 0.83 -15.25
C VAL A 141 10.50 0.25 -14.15
N ILE A 142 9.41 0.94 -13.81
CA ILE A 142 8.47 0.44 -12.79
C ILE A 142 7.55 -0.62 -13.38
N THR A 143 7.01 -0.42 -14.57
CA THR A 143 6.16 -1.41 -15.24
C THR A 143 6.91 -2.72 -15.43
N GLU A 144 8.15 -2.69 -15.92
CA GLU A 144 9.01 -3.89 -16.06
C GLU A 144 9.22 -4.61 -14.71
N PHE A 145 9.44 -3.87 -13.62
CA PHE A 145 9.58 -4.50 -12.30
C PHE A 145 8.27 -5.16 -11.84
N VAL A 146 7.13 -4.49 -12.05
CA VAL A 146 5.81 -5.04 -11.70
C VAL A 146 5.52 -6.30 -12.53
N GLU A 147 5.79 -6.27 -13.82
CA GLU A 147 5.67 -7.44 -14.71
C GLU A 147 6.51 -8.62 -14.21
N GLU A 148 7.80 -8.40 -13.94
CA GLU A 148 8.71 -9.44 -13.43
C GLU A 148 8.27 -10.01 -12.09
N ALA A 149 7.69 -9.17 -11.21
CA ALA A 149 7.16 -9.61 -9.93
C ALA A 149 5.87 -10.42 -10.10
N VAL A 150 4.94 -9.95 -10.92
CA VAL A 150 3.64 -10.60 -11.18
C VAL A 150 3.83 -11.95 -11.86
N ASP A 151 4.78 -12.08 -12.79
CA ASP A 151 5.11 -13.35 -13.45
C ASP A 151 5.51 -14.48 -12.47
N ARG A 152 5.91 -14.11 -11.24
CA ARG A 152 6.28 -15.05 -10.17
C ARG A 152 5.11 -15.40 -9.25
N ILE A 153 4.05 -14.59 -9.22
CA ILE A 153 2.94 -14.70 -8.27
C ILE A 153 1.78 -15.46 -8.94
N PRO A 154 1.49 -16.70 -8.55
CA PRO A 154 0.44 -17.51 -9.18
C PRO A 154 -0.97 -17.16 -8.67
N GLY A 155 -1.07 -16.54 -7.49
CA GLY A 155 -2.32 -16.11 -6.88
C GLY A 155 -2.63 -14.65 -7.17
N ARG A 156 -3.30 -14.00 -6.22
CA ARG A 156 -3.75 -12.61 -6.36
C ARG A 156 -2.61 -11.63 -6.09
N VAL A 157 -2.48 -10.64 -6.96
CA VAL A 157 -1.51 -9.55 -6.80
C VAL A 157 -2.21 -8.30 -6.31
N TYR A 158 -1.76 -7.82 -5.14
CA TYR A 158 -2.14 -6.54 -4.60
C TYR A 158 -1.02 -5.53 -4.81
N MET A 159 -1.34 -4.30 -5.19
CA MET A 159 -0.34 -3.23 -5.27
C MET A 159 -0.80 -1.98 -4.54
N THR A 160 0.05 -1.45 -3.66
CA THR A 160 -0.24 -0.19 -3.00
C THR A 160 -0.02 1.00 -3.94
N LEU A 161 -0.96 1.94 -3.97
CA LEU A 161 -0.80 3.21 -4.66
C LEU A 161 -0.62 4.36 -3.66
N TYR A 162 0.22 5.33 -3.99
CA TYR A 162 0.27 6.59 -3.26
C TYR A 162 -1.11 7.31 -3.37
N PRO A 163 -1.63 7.94 -2.30
CA PRO A 163 -3.00 8.48 -2.28
C PRO A 163 -3.13 9.82 -3.04
N ASP A 164 -2.88 9.78 -4.35
CA ASP A 164 -2.96 10.93 -5.25
C ASP A 164 -3.64 10.51 -6.58
N PRO A 165 -4.98 10.61 -6.66
CA PRO A 165 -5.76 10.10 -7.80
C PRO A 165 -5.76 11.05 -9.00
N TYR A 166 -5.06 12.19 -8.94
CA TYR A 166 -5.12 13.17 -10.01
C TYR A 166 -4.40 12.64 -11.28
N PRO A 167 -5.00 12.84 -12.49
CA PRO A 167 -4.42 12.31 -13.72
C PRO A 167 -2.95 12.68 -13.92
N GLY A 168 -2.12 11.65 -14.15
CA GLY A 168 -0.68 11.79 -14.38
C GLY A 168 0.17 12.14 -13.15
N HIS A 169 -0.41 12.24 -11.96
CA HIS A 169 0.37 12.53 -10.75
C HIS A 169 1.23 11.34 -10.33
N LEU A 170 0.67 10.13 -10.26
CA LEU A 170 1.43 8.92 -9.93
C LEU A 170 2.54 8.64 -10.95
N TYR A 171 2.23 8.83 -12.24
CA TYR A 171 3.20 8.75 -13.34
C TYR A 171 4.38 9.70 -13.12
N LYS A 172 4.13 10.99 -12.88
CA LYS A 172 5.21 11.98 -12.67
C LYS A 172 5.95 11.78 -11.35
N ARG A 173 5.23 11.46 -10.29
CA ARG A 173 5.78 11.34 -8.93
C ARG A 173 6.64 10.10 -8.80
N ALA A 174 6.06 8.96 -9.16
CA ALA A 174 6.57 7.64 -8.83
C ALA A 174 6.92 6.80 -10.06
N GLY A 175 6.67 7.28 -11.28
CA GLY A 175 6.82 6.46 -12.48
C GLY A 175 5.77 5.35 -12.54
N ILE A 176 4.62 5.51 -11.91
CA ILE A 176 3.54 4.51 -11.99
C ILE A 176 2.62 4.94 -13.14
N ASP A 177 2.70 4.23 -14.26
CA ASP A 177 1.70 4.32 -15.32
C ASP A 177 0.52 3.41 -14.96
N LEU A 178 -0.57 4.03 -14.51
CA LEU A 178 -1.74 3.32 -14.01
C LEU A 178 -2.35 2.38 -15.05
N GLU A 179 -2.41 2.80 -16.32
CA GLU A 179 -3.02 1.97 -17.37
C GLU A 179 -2.16 0.72 -17.61
N ALA A 180 -0.84 0.88 -17.67
CA ALA A 180 0.08 -0.23 -17.90
C ALA A 180 0.12 -1.20 -16.71
N VAL A 181 0.22 -0.71 -15.46
CA VAL A 181 0.28 -1.62 -14.30
C VAL A 181 -1.07 -2.26 -14.00
N ALA A 182 -2.20 -1.62 -14.32
CA ALA A 182 -3.53 -2.18 -14.09
C ALA A 182 -3.80 -3.49 -14.84
N GLU A 183 -3.09 -3.76 -15.95
CA GLU A 183 -3.18 -5.03 -16.67
C GLU A 183 -2.63 -6.23 -15.87
N HIS A 184 -1.79 -5.95 -14.87
CA HIS A 184 -1.06 -6.96 -14.09
C HIS A 184 -1.54 -7.10 -12.64
N ILE A 185 -2.36 -6.17 -12.16
CA ILE A 185 -2.78 -6.09 -10.76
C ILE A 185 -4.25 -6.48 -10.60
N ASP A 186 -4.53 -7.38 -9.66
CA ASP A 186 -5.92 -7.78 -9.35
C ASP A 186 -6.65 -6.72 -8.52
N GLU A 187 -5.97 -6.17 -7.51
CA GLU A 187 -6.55 -5.15 -6.64
C GLU A 187 -5.50 -4.12 -6.19
N PHE A 188 -5.84 -2.84 -6.30
CA PHE A 188 -5.03 -1.78 -5.71
C PHE A 188 -5.38 -1.60 -4.22
N VAL A 189 -4.41 -1.13 -3.44
CA VAL A 189 -4.65 -0.71 -2.05
C VAL A 189 -4.21 0.75 -1.88
N VAL A 190 -5.10 1.60 -1.37
CA VAL A 190 -4.84 3.03 -1.19
C VAL A 190 -4.84 3.35 0.30
N PRO A 191 -3.67 3.64 0.90
CA PRO A 191 -3.59 4.05 2.30
C PRO A 191 -4.07 5.48 2.46
N LEU A 192 -5.21 5.65 3.12
CA LEU A 192 -5.81 6.94 3.48
C LEU A 192 -5.64 7.16 4.98
N TYR A 193 -4.40 7.45 5.38
CA TYR A 193 -4.02 7.61 6.77
C TYR A 193 -4.27 9.02 7.29
N ASP A 194 -4.98 9.10 8.41
CA ASP A 194 -5.15 10.30 9.21
C ASP A 194 -5.17 9.89 10.68
N MET A 195 -4.36 10.56 11.49
CA MET A 195 -4.21 10.26 12.91
C MET A 195 -5.39 10.76 13.75
N ALA A 196 -6.37 11.44 13.16
CA ALA A 196 -7.46 12.06 13.88
C ALA A 196 -8.84 11.85 13.25
N TYR A 197 -8.93 11.68 11.93
CA TYR A 197 -10.19 11.57 11.17
C TYR A 197 -11.25 12.60 11.62
N GLU A 198 -10.84 13.85 11.88
CA GLU A 198 -11.75 14.90 12.33
C GLU A 198 -12.75 15.32 11.24
N THR A 199 -12.35 15.15 9.99
CA THR A 199 -13.21 15.32 8.83
C THR A 199 -12.90 14.21 7.83
N THR A 200 -13.94 13.54 7.35
CA THR A 200 -13.84 12.48 6.34
C THR A 200 -13.94 13.02 4.91
N TYR A 201 -14.09 14.34 4.73
CA TYR A 201 -14.23 14.97 3.41
C TYR A 201 -13.03 14.72 2.50
N TRP A 202 -11.80 14.72 3.04
CA TRP A 202 -10.61 14.44 2.24
C TRP A 202 -10.52 12.96 1.87
N LEU A 203 -10.92 12.06 2.79
CA LEU A 203 -10.99 10.62 2.55
C LEU A 203 -11.96 10.35 1.40
N GLU A 204 -13.18 10.88 1.49
CA GLU A 204 -14.20 10.81 0.43
C GLU A 204 -13.67 11.36 -0.90
N THR A 205 -13.06 12.55 -0.88
CA THR A 205 -12.58 13.21 -2.10
C THR A 205 -11.49 12.40 -2.80
N ILE A 206 -10.56 11.83 -2.05
CA ILE A 206 -9.49 10.99 -2.61
C ILE A 206 -10.04 9.65 -3.10
N ALA A 207 -10.89 8.99 -2.31
CA ALA A 207 -11.52 7.73 -2.69
C ALA A 207 -12.36 7.87 -3.96
N LYS A 208 -13.17 8.94 -4.07
CA LYS A 208 -13.94 9.27 -5.27
C LYS A 208 -13.03 9.52 -6.49
N GLY A 209 -11.86 10.11 -6.26
CA GLY A 209 -10.84 10.30 -7.29
C GLY A 209 -10.38 8.96 -7.87
N PHE A 210 -10.05 7.98 -7.02
CA PHE A 210 -9.64 6.64 -7.47
C PHE A 210 -10.78 5.86 -8.11
N GLU A 211 -12.00 5.95 -7.57
CA GLU A 211 -13.20 5.37 -8.23
C GLU A 211 -13.40 5.92 -9.65
N SER A 212 -13.00 7.17 -9.90
CA SER A 212 -13.07 7.77 -11.24
C SER A 212 -11.89 7.40 -12.13
N ALA A 213 -10.73 7.05 -11.55
CA ALA A 213 -9.47 6.85 -12.26
C ALA A 213 -9.17 5.38 -12.56
N LEU A 214 -9.73 4.43 -11.81
CA LEU A 214 -9.42 3.01 -11.88
C LEU A 214 -10.62 2.19 -12.36
N GLU A 215 -10.39 1.32 -13.33
CA GLU A 215 -11.31 0.23 -13.67
C GLU A 215 -11.03 -1.02 -12.82
N THR A 216 -9.75 -1.28 -12.53
CA THR A 216 -9.32 -2.33 -11.60
C THR A 216 -9.84 -2.02 -10.18
N PRO A 217 -10.37 -3.03 -9.44
CA PRO A 217 -10.82 -2.84 -8.08
C PRO A 217 -9.73 -2.22 -7.20
N PHE A 218 -10.14 -1.33 -6.30
CA PHE A 218 -9.24 -0.78 -5.30
C PHE A 218 -9.87 -0.85 -3.91
N ASN A 219 -9.02 -1.00 -2.91
CA ASN A 219 -9.37 -1.08 -1.50
C ASN A 219 -8.79 0.12 -0.77
N ILE A 220 -9.40 0.47 0.36
CA ILE A 220 -8.96 1.59 1.18
C ILE A 220 -8.34 1.04 2.46
N GLU A 221 -7.11 1.43 2.75
CA GLU A 221 -6.45 1.11 4.00
C GLU A 221 -6.51 2.31 4.96
N LEU A 222 -7.10 2.12 6.13
CA LEU A 222 -7.26 3.13 7.16
C LEU A 222 -6.24 2.93 8.27
N TYR A 223 -5.75 4.04 8.80
CA TYR A 223 -4.85 4.04 9.95
C TYR A 223 -5.64 3.77 11.22
N ALA A 224 -5.33 2.70 11.96
CA ALA A 224 -6.10 2.33 13.15
C ALA A 224 -5.43 2.74 14.47
N VAL A 225 -4.20 3.27 14.43
CA VAL A 225 -3.40 3.49 15.65
C VAL A 225 -3.91 4.68 16.46
N ASN A 226 -4.23 4.45 17.74
CA ASN A 226 -4.70 5.48 18.67
C ASN A 226 -5.87 6.36 18.16
N ILE A 227 -6.70 5.82 17.28
CA ILE A 227 -7.87 6.54 16.74
C ILE A 227 -9.08 6.33 17.67
N ASP A 228 -9.86 7.40 17.87
CA ASP A 228 -11.16 7.29 18.54
C ASP A 228 -12.10 6.35 17.77
N ILE A 229 -12.71 5.39 18.47
CA ILE A 229 -13.53 4.33 17.85
C ILE A 229 -14.67 4.90 17.00
N ASP A 230 -15.36 5.95 17.46
CA ASP A 230 -16.49 6.52 16.72
C ASP A 230 -16.00 7.18 15.43
N LYS A 231 -14.83 7.83 15.47
CA LYS A 231 -14.21 8.39 14.26
C LYS A 231 -13.72 7.31 13.30
N LEU A 232 -13.14 6.20 13.81
CA LEU A 232 -12.70 5.09 12.97
C LEU A 232 -13.89 4.39 12.30
N ILE A 233 -15.01 4.20 13.02
CA ILE A 233 -16.26 3.69 12.45
C ILE A 233 -16.73 4.63 11.32
N HIS A 234 -16.78 5.94 11.57
CA HIS A 234 -17.21 6.89 10.56
C HIS A 234 -16.30 6.91 9.32
N ALA A 235 -14.98 6.86 9.50
CA ALA A 235 -14.03 6.73 8.39
C ALA A 235 -14.23 5.42 7.61
N THR A 236 -14.55 4.32 8.31
CA THR A 236 -14.86 3.02 7.70
C THR A 236 -16.10 3.12 6.82
N GLU A 237 -17.18 3.73 7.30
CA GLU A 237 -18.41 3.93 6.52
C GLU A 237 -18.16 4.70 5.22
N VAL A 238 -17.34 5.76 5.29
CA VAL A 238 -16.97 6.53 4.09
C VAL A 238 -16.11 5.68 3.15
N ALA A 239 -15.13 4.94 3.67
CA ALA A 239 -14.29 4.08 2.84
C ALA A 239 -15.11 3.00 2.11
N GLU A 240 -16.07 2.36 2.79
CA GLU A 240 -16.96 1.34 2.21
C GLU A 240 -17.85 1.86 1.08
N ALA A 241 -18.14 3.16 1.07
CA ALA A 241 -18.98 3.74 0.04
C ALA A 241 -18.27 3.83 -1.33
N TYR A 242 -16.93 3.72 -1.36
CA TYR A 242 -16.12 3.95 -2.56
C TYR A 242 -15.15 2.80 -2.89
N GLY A 243 -14.53 2.19 -1.89
CA GLY A 243 -13.61 1.07 -2.07
C GLY A 243 -14.33 -0.27 -2.14
N ASN A 244 -13.68 -1.26 -2.75
CA ASN A 244 -14.17 -2.65 -2.77
C ASN A 244 -14.14 -3.26 -1.36
N ASP A 245 -13.00 -3.14 -0.68
CA ASP A 245 -12.81 -3.56 0.71
C ASP A 245 -12.12 -2.47 1.55
N VAL A 246 -12.21 -2.63 2.88
CA VAL A 246 -11.57 -1.74 3.85
C VAL A 246 -10.59 -2.51 4.71
N PHE A 247 -9.34 -2.07 4.71
CA PHE A 247 -8.26 -2.66 5.51
C PHE A 247 -7.86 -1.72 6.64
N PHE A 248 -7.39 -2.30 7.75
CA PHE A 248 -6.95 -1.52 8.91
C PHE A 248 -5.46 -1.75 9.19
N GLY A 249 -4.68 -0.68 9.08
CA GLY A 249 -3.25 -0.71 9.33
C GLY A 249 -2.88 -0.60 10.82
N TYR A 250 -1.89 -1.40 11.21
CA TYR A 250 -1.02 -1.27 12.40
C TYR A 250 -1.63 -1.52 13.79
N GLU A 251 -2.92 -1.24 14.05
CA GLU A 251 -3.55 -1.51 15.35
C GLU A 251 -4.82 -2.36 15.22
N ALA A 252 -4.62 -3.67 15.03
CA ALA A 252 -5.69 -4.66 14.86
C ALA A 252 -6.71 -4.66 16.01
N SER A 253 -6.27 -4.39 17.26
CA SER A 253 -7.17 -4.32 18.41
C SER A 253 -8.21 -3.21 18.31
N ASN A 254 -7.81 -2.04 17.80
CA ASN A 254 -8.68 -0.89 17.66
C ASN A 254 -9.68 -1.10 16.52
N ALA A 255 -9.21 -1.62 15.38
CA ALA A 255 -10.04 -2.04 14.26
C ALA A 255 -11.08 -3.09 14.68
N ARG A 256 -10.66 -4.12 15.43
CA ARG A 256 -11.57 -5.14 15.97
C ARG A 256 -12.64 -4.53 16.88
N ALA A 257 -12.26 -3.58 17.73
CA ALA A 257 -13.21 -2.90 18.61
C ALA A 257 -14.24 -2.08 17.81
N ALA A 258 -13.82 -1.37 16.76
CA ALA A 258 -14.70 -0.64 15.87
C ALA A 258 -15.70 -1.56 15.16
N LEU A 259 -15.22 -2.65 14.54
CA LEU A 259 -16.08 -3.62 13.85
C LEU A 259 -17.08 -4.29 14.79
N ARG A 260 -16.66 -4.65 16.01
CA ARG A 260 -17.56 -5.25 17.02
C ARG A 260 -18.64 -4.27 17.48
N ARG A 261 -18.29 -3.00 17.73
CA ARG A 261 -19.25 -1.97 18.12
C ARG A 261 -20.29 -1.74 17.02
N ARG A 262 -19.84 -1.63 15.77
CA ARG A 262 -20.74 -1.43 14.62
C ARG A 262 -21.73 -2.59 14.45
N ARG A 263 -21.25 -3.84 14.56
CA ARG A 263 -22.13 -5.02 14.53
C ARG A 263 -23.14 -5.05 15.68
N ALA A 264 -22.79 -4.52 16.85
CA ALA A 264 -23.72 -4.43 17.98
C ALA A 264 -24.80 -3.36 17.74
N ASP A 265 -24.42 -2.19 17.24
CA ASP A 265 -25.36 -1.10 16.93
C ASP A 265 -26.36 -1.49 15.82
N GLU A 266 -25.96 -2.36 14.88
CA GLU A 266 -26.83 -2.95 13.85
C GLU A 266 -27.86 -3.96 14.43
N GLN A 267 -27.57 -4.60 15.57
CA GLN A 267 -28.41 -5.64 16.18
C GLN A 267 -29.49 -5.09 17.13
N ASP A 268 -29.26 -3.93 17.75
CA ASP A 268 -30.20 -3.30 18.70
C ASP A 268 -31.46 -2.70 18.03
N GLY A 269 -31.61 -2.84 16.71
CA GLY A 269 -32.80 -2.44 15.95
C GLY A 269 -34.05 -3.34 16.12
N VAL A 270 -34.01 -4.37 16.97
CA VAL A 270 -35.17 -5.24 17.22
C VAL A 270 -35.93 -4.77 18.46
N THR A 271 -36.82 -3.80 18.28
CA THR A 271 -37.76 -3.37 19.34
C THR A 271 -38.75 -4.49 19.64
N HIS A 272 -38.54 -5.23 20.73
CA HIS A 272 -39.58 -6.08 21.29
C HIS A 272 -40.66 -5.16 21.89
N GLY A 273 -41.74 -4.94 21.13
CA GLY A 273 -42.91 -4.18 21.59
C GLY A 273 -43.43 -4.69 22.93
N GLU A 274 -43.78 -3.76 23.82
CA GLU A 274 -44.32 -4.04 25.16
C GLU A 274 -45.58 -4.92 25.10
N PRO A 275 -45.78 -5.81 26.10
CA PRO A 275 -46.90 -6.74 26.12
C PRO A 275 -48.22 -5.99 26.29
N GLY A 276 -49.20 -6.33 25.43
CA GLY A 276 -50.55 -5.78 25.47
C GLY A 276 -51.16 -5.87 26.88
N THR A 277 -51.59 -4.73 27.40
CA THR A 277 -52.48 -4.66 28.54
C THR A 277 -53.91 -4.89 28.06
N ASP A 278 -54.36 -6.13 28.11
CA ASP A 278 -55.79 -6.45 28.13
C ASP A 278 -56.29 -6.39 29.59
N ASN A 279 -57.20 -5.46 29.86
CA ASN A 279 -58.11 -5.47 31.01
C ASN A 279 -59.46 -4.90 30.57
#